data_AF-A0A220IHX3-F1
#
_entry.id   AF-A0A220IHX3-F1
#
_cell.length_a   1.000
_cell.length_b   1.000
_cell.length_c   1.000
_cell.angle_alpha   90.00
_cell.angle_beta   90.00
_cell.angle_gamma   90.00
#
_symmetry.space_group_name_H-M   'P 1'
#
loop_
_entity.id
_entity.type
_entity.pdbx_description
1 polymer ?
#
loop_
_entity_poly.entity_id
_entity_poly.type
_entity_poly.pdbx_seq_one_letter_code
_entity_poly.pdbx_strand_id
1 'polypeptide(L)'
;ATRYIGQSFITTLSHTNRLPITIHYPYEKSITPERFRGRIHFEFDKCIACEVCVRVCPIDLPVVDWRFEKDIKRKQLLNYSIDFGVCIFCGNCVEYCPTSCLSMTEEYELSTYDRHELNYNQIALSRLPISIMGDYTIQTIRNSSESKINEEKS
;
A
#
# COMPACT_ATOMS: atom_id res chain seq x y z
N ALA A 1 4.81 43.17 25.45
CA ALA A 1 4.74 42.80 24.02
C ALA A 1 6.12 42.46 23.44
N THR A 2 7.08 43.40 23.46
CA THR A 2 8.42 43.26 22.87
C THR A 2 9.27 42.08 23.37
N ARG A 3 9.21 41.73 24.66
CA ARG A 3 9.96 40.57 25.21
C ARG A 3 9.55 39.23 24.60
N TYR A 4 8.25 39.03 24.34
CA TYR A 4 7.74 37.80 23.75
C TYR A 4 8.11 37.69 22.27
N ILE A 5 8.07 38.81 21.54
CA ILE A 5 8.47 38.88 20.13
C ILE A 5 9.96 38.53 19.97
N GLY A 6 10.83 39.08 20.83
CA GLY A 6 12.27 38.78 20.80
C GLY A 6 12.57 37.30 21.09
N GLN A 7 11.86 36.69 22.04
CA GLN A 7 12.02 35.28 22.36
C GLN A 7 11.60 34.38 21.17
N SER A 8 10.49 34.70 20.52
CA SER A 8 10.04 33.99 19.30
C SER A 8 11.05 34.12 18.16
N PHE A 9 11.61 35.31 17.94
CA PHE A 9 12.61 35.54 16.89
C PHE A 9 13.89 34.72 17.11
N ILE A 10 14.38 34.65 18.35
CA ILE A 10 15.56 33.82 18.70
C ILE A 10 15.28 32.34 18.44
N THR A 11 14.08 31.85 18.79
CA THR A 11 13.69 30.48 18.48
C THR A 11 13.68 30.23 16.98
N THR A 12 13.09 31.13 16.17
CA THR A 12 13.09 30.97 14.70
C THR A 12 14.51 31.01 14.11
N LEU A 13 15.38 31.87 14.63
CA LEU A 13 16.79 31.92 14.19
C LEU A 13 17.55 30.64 14.55
N SER A 14 17.23 30.00 15.68
CA SER A 14 17.84 28.72 16.05
C SER A 14 17.52 27.57 15.06
N HIS A 15 16.42 27.67 14.30
CA HIS A 15 16.06 26.68 13.29
C HIS A 15 16.87 26.82 11.99
N THR A 16 17.44 27.99 11.66
CA THR A 16 18.25 28.16 10.44
C THR A 16 19.59 27.44 10.50
N ASN A 17 20.06 27.11 11.71
CA ASN A 17 21.31 26.37 11.93
C ASN A 17 21.12 24.85 11.96
N ARG A 18 19.91 24.35 11.69
CA ARG A 18 19.62 22.91 11.58
C ARG A 18 19.63 22.49 10.11
N LEU A 19 20.14 21.29 9.83
CA LEU A 19 20.04 20.70 8.49
C LEU A 19 18.57 20.39 8.17
N PRO A 20 18.13 20.56 6.92
CA PRO A 20 16.77 20.23 6.51
C PRO A 20 16.57 18.71 6.56
N ILE A 21 15.42 18.28 7.11
CA ILE A 21 14.99 16.87 7.16
C ILE A 21 14.22 16.45 5.89
N THR A 22 14.20 17.30 4.87
CA THR A 22 13.41 17.12 3.66
C THR A 22 13.93 15.95 2.82
N ILE A 23 13.02 15.13 2.31
CA ILE A 23 13.32 14.06 1.34
C ILE A 23 13.04 14.59 -0.07
N HIS A 24 14.00 14.47 -0.98
CA HIS A 24 13.88 15.00 -2.35
C HIS A 24 13.14 14.04 -3.28
N TYR A 25 11.82 13.93 -3.12
CA TYR A 25 10.97 13.20 -4.07
C TYR A 25 10.98 13.89 -5.46
N PRO A 26 11.14 13.17 -6.59
CA PRO A 26 11.05 11.71 -6.78
C PRO A 26 12.38 10.94 -6.73
N TYR A 27 13.53 11.62 -6.60
CA TYR A 27 14.86 11.01 -6.70
C TYR A 27 15.26 10.26 -5.43
N GLU A 28 14.80 10.75 -4.28
CA GLU A 28 14.95 10.11 -2.98
C GLU A 28 13.58 9.65 -2.50
N LYS A 29 13.47 8.36 -2.15
CA LYS A 29 12.25 7.79 -1.56
C LYS A 29 12.55 7.16 -0.21
N SER A 30 11.64 7.34 0.74
CA SER A 30 11.69 6.62 2.01
C SER A 30 11.28 5.17 1.82
N ILE A 31 11.98 4.26 2.48
CA ILE A 31 11.57 2.86 2.53
C ILE A 31 10.27 2.75 3.32
N THR A 32 9.30 2.05 2.75
CA THR A 32 8.03 1.73 3.41
C THR A 32 8.26 0.65 4.47
N PRO A 33 7.54 0.70 5.60
CA PRO A 33 7.65 -0.34 6.62
C PRO A 33 7.10 -1.68 6.10
N GLU A 34 7.54 -2.80 6.66
CA GLU A 34 7.14 -4.16 6.26
C GLU A 34 5.61 -4.38 6.27
N ARG A 35 4.88 -3.69 7.17
CA ARG A 35 3.42 -3.77 7.30
C ARG A 35 2.69 -2.60 6.63
N PHE A 36 3.33 -1.94 5.67
CA PHE A 36 2.70 -0.88 4.90
C PHE A 36 1.49 -1.41 4.13
N ARG A 37 0.47 -0.56 4.01
CA ARG A 37 -0.81 -0.88 3.37
C ARG A 37 -0.93 -0.09 2.07
N GLY A 38 -0.29 -0.58 1.01
CA GLY A 38 -0.38 -0.01 -0.34
C GLY A 38 -1.39 -0.74 -1.23
N ARG A 39 -1.09 -0.84 -2.53
CA ARG A 39 -1.92 -1.56 -3.49
C ARG A 39 -2.11 -3.03 -3.07
N ILE A 40 -3.29 -3.57 -3.31
CA ILE A 40 -3.58 -4.99 -3.09
C ILE A 40 -3.09 -5.80 -4.29
N HIS A 41 -2.34 -6.86 -4.03
CA HIS A 41 -1.98 -7.89 -5.00
C HIS A 41 -2.96 -9.06 -4.91
N PHE A 42 -3.26 -9.67 -6.05
CA PHE A 42 -4.21 -10.78 -6.16
C PHE A 42 -3.64 -11.92 -6.99
N GLU A 43 -3.64 -13.11 -6.40
CA GLU A 43 -3.29 -14.36 -7.09
C GLU A 43 -4.55 -15.12 -7.52
N PHE A 44 -4.77 -15.21 -8.83
CA PHE A 44 -5.96 -15.86 -9.40
C PHE A 44 -6.04 -17.35 -9.03
N ASP A 45 -4.92 -18.07 -9.11
CA ASP A 45 -4.88 -19.53 -8.94
C ASP A 45 -5.21 -19.98 -7.50
N LYS A 46 -4.98 -19.10 -6.51
CA LYS A 46 -5.25 -19.38 -5.08
C LYS A 46 -6.68 -19.04 -4.66
N CYS A 47 -7.44 -18.33 -5.48
CA CYS A 47 -8.78 -17.88 -5.09
C CYS A 47 -9.82 -19.00 -5.22
N ILE A 48 -10.66 -19.16 -4.20
CA ILE A 48 -11.73 -20.18 -4.15
C ILE A 48 -13.15 -19.59 -4.23
N ALA A 49 -13.29 -18.29 -4.57
CA ALA A 49 -14.57 -17.59 -4.65
C ALA A 49 -15.44 -17.74 -3.36
N CYS A 50 -14.82 -17.52 -2.20
CA CYS A 50 -15.47 -17.63 -0.88
C CYS A 50 -16.26 -16.38 -0.46
N GLU A 51 -16.11 -15.26 -1.18
CA GLU A 51 -16.77 -13.97 -0.92
C GLU A 51 -16.55 -13.43 0.50
N VAL A 52 -15.50 -13.89 1.19
CA VAL A 52 -15.13 -13.35 2.51
C VAL A 52 -14.61 -11.92 2.36
N CYS A 53 -13.84 -11.65 1.30
CA CYS A 53 -13.33 -10.31 1.02
C CYS A 53 -14.43 -9.25 0.86
N VAL A 54 -15.58 -9.63 0.28
CA VAL A 54 -16.76 -8.75 0.15
C VAL A 54 -17.33 -8.47 1.54
N ARG A 55 -17.70 -9.52 2.27
CA ARG A 55 -18.40 -9.43 3.56
C ARG A 55 -17.62 -8.72 4.67
N VAL A 56 -16.29 -8.75 4.63
CA VAL A 56 -15.43 -8.10 5.62
C VAL A 56 -15.04 -6.68 5.17
N CYS A 57 -15.27 -6.33 3.90
CA CYS A 57 -15.06 -4.97 3.42
C CYS A 57 -16.13 -4.05 4.05
N PRO A 58 -15.75 -2.90 4.63
CA PRO A 58 -16.71 -2.00 5.26
C PRO A 58 -17.73 -1.38 4.28
N ILE A 59 -17.48 -1.49 2.98
CA ILE A 59 -18.26 -0.92 1.89
C ILE A 59 -18.62 -1.95 0.80
N ASP A 60 -18.38 -3.25 1.07
CA ASP A 60 -18.66 -4.33 0.11
C ASP A 60 -18.06 -4.12 -1.30
N LEU A 61 -16.81 -3.64 -1.35
CA LEU A 61 -16.18 -3.16 -2.59
C LEU A 61 -15.75 -4.23 -3.61
N PRO A 62 -15.03 -5.31 -3.24
CA PRO A 62 -14.47 -6.20 -4.24
C PRO A 62 -15.58 -6.92 -5.01
N VAL A 63 -15.50 -6.89 -6.34
CA VAL A 63 -16.47 -7.58 -7.20
C VAL A 63 -15.95 -8.97 -7.49
N VAL A 64 -16.73 -9.99 -7.14
CA VAL A 64 -16.37 -11.40 -7.29
C VAL A 64 -17.41 -12.10 -8.15
N ASP A 65 -17.06 -12.35 -9.41
CA ASP A 65 -17.92 -13.12 -10.31
C ASP A 65 -17.46 -14.58 -10.35
N TRP A 66 -18.38 -15.50 -10.09
CA TRP A 66 -18.09 -16.93 -10.10
C TRP A 66 -19.24 -17.74 -10.70
N ARG A 67 -18.90 -18.91 -11.25
CA ARG A 67 -19.86 -19.90 -11.73
C ARG A 67 -19.76 -21.17 -10.91
N PHE A 68 -20.90 -21.83 -10.69
CA PHE A 68 -20.93 -23.14 -10.04
C PHE A 68 -20.82 -24.25 -11.08
N GLU A 69 -19.69 -24.95 -11.08
CA GLU A 69 -19.49 -26.11 -11.93
C GLU A 69 -20.14 -27.33 -11.24
N LYS A 70 -21.26 -27.82 -11.79
CA LYS A 70 -22.04 -28.92 -11.18
C LYS A 70 -21.25 -30.24 -11.15
N ASP A 71 -20.40 -30.46 -12.16
CA ASP A 71 -19.66 -31.71 -12.32
C ASP A 71 -18.59 -31.88 -11.24
N ILE A 72 -17.87 -30.80 -10.92
CA ILE A 72 -16.77 -30.79 -9.94
C ILE A 72 -17.27 -30.35 -8.54
N LYS A 73 -18.54 -29.90 -8.44
CA LYS A 73 -19.14 -29.29 -7.23
C LYS A 73 -18.26 -28.19 -6.64
N ARG A 74 -17.57 -27.43 -7.49
CA ARG A 74 -16.65 -26.37 -7.10
C ARG A 74 -17.09 -25.04 -7.71
N LYS A 75 -16.93 -23.96 -6.96
CA LYS A 75 -17.04 -22.60 -7.48
C LYS A 75 -15.80 -22.29 -8.31
N GLN A 76 -16.00 -21.91 -9.57
CA GLN A 76 -14.94 -21.40 -10.44
C GLN A 76 -15.06 -19.88 -10.52
N LEU A 77 -13.97 -19.18 -10.19
CA LEU A 77 -13.87 -17.74 -10.33
C LEU A 77 -13.79 -17.37 -11.83
N LEU A 78 -14.58 -16.38 -12.23
CA LEU A 78 -14.59 -15.84 -13.60
C LEU A 78 -13.86 -14.51 -13.67
N ASN A 79 -14.22 -13.60 -12.78
CA ASN A 79 -13.66 -12.26 -12.74
C ASN A 79 -13.52 -11.79 -11.29
N TYR A 80 -12.48 -11.01 -11.05
CA TYR A 80 -12.23 -10.34 -9.78
C TYR A 80 -11.76 -8.93 -10.05
N SER A 81 -12.41 -7.93 -9.47
CA SER A 81 -11.99 -6.53 -9.60
C SER A 81 -12.11 -5.77 -8.29
N ILE A 82 -11.26 -4.76 -8.14
CA ILE A 82 -11.25 -3.83 -7.00
C ILE A 82 -11.10 -2.42 -7.55
N ASP A 83 -11.99 -1.52 -7.13
CA ASP A 83 -11.87 -0.10 -7.43
C ASP A 83 -11.05 0.63 -6.36
N PHE A 84 -9.80 0.99 -6.70
CA PHE A 84 -8.92 1.69 -5.79
C PHE A 84 -9.34 3.15 -5.54
N GLY A 85 -10.24 3.71 -6.34
CA GLY A 85 -10.81 5.04 -6.08
C GLY A 85 -11.78 5.06 -4.89
N VAL A 86 -12.32 3.90 -4.51
CA VAL A 86 -13.24 3.74 -3.37
C VAL A 86 -12.58 3.00 -2.19
N CYS A 87 -11.56 2.19 -2.47
CA CYS A 87 -10.84 1.42 -1.45
C CYS A 87 -10.20 2.33 -0.38
N ILE A 88 -10.43 2.01 0.90
CA ILE A 88 -9.84 2.74 2.03
C ILE A 88 -8.55 2.11 2.58
N PHE A 89 -7.98 1.12 1.87
CA PHE A 89 -6.76 0.41 2.26
C PHE A 89 -6.75 -0.16 3.68
N CYS A 90 -7.93 -0.55 4.19
CA CYS A 90 -8.08 -1.08 5.55
C CYS A 90 -7.45 -2.46 5.75
N GLY A 91 -7.05 -3.20 4.71
CA GLY A 91 -6.37 -4.50 4.84
C GLY A 91 -7.23 -5.68 5.33
N ASN A 92 -8.50 -5.48 5.67
CA ASN A 92 -9.40 -6.55 6.14
C ASN A 92 -9.51 -7.72 5.15
N CYS A 93 -9.58 -7.42 3.85
CA CYS A 93 -9.69 -8.47 2.83
C CYS A 93 -8.46 -9.39 2.76
N VAL A 94 -7.28 -8.90 3.15
CA VAL A 94 -6.03 -9.67 3.21
C VAL A 94 -5.98 -10.51 4.47
N GLU A 95 -6.35 -9.94 5.62
CA GLU A 95 -6.30 -10.59 6.92
C GLU A 95 -7.26 -11.78 7.02
N TYR A 96 -8.48 -11.64 6.50
CA TYR A 96 -9.52 -12.68 6.58
C TYR A 96 -9.49 -13.65 5.39
N CYS A 97 -8.54 -13.53 4.48
CA CYS A 97 -8.44 -14.43 3.33
C CYS A 97 -7.95 -15.82 3.77
N PRO A 98 -8.74 -16.90 3.61
CA PRO A 98 -8.35 -18.23 4.09
C PRO A 98 -7.24 -18.87 3.26
N THR A 99 -7.10 -18.49 2.00
CA THR A 99 -6.09 -19.04 1.07
C THR A 99 -4.90 -18.10 0.88
N SER A 100 -4.89 -16.96 1.57
CA SER A 100 -3.90 -15.89 1.39
C SER A 100 -3.67 -15.53 -0.08
N CYS A 101 -4.75 -15.47 -0.88
CA CYS A 101 -4.67 -15.07 -2.29
C CYS A 101 -4.54 -13.55 -2.48
N LEU A 102 -4.83 -12.79 -1.43
CA LEU A 102 -4.68 -11.33 -1.40
C LEU A 102 -3.50 -10.98 -0.50
N SER A 103 -2.66 -10.04 -0.94
CA SER A 103 -1.58 -9.49 -0.13
C SER A 103 -1.47 -7.98 -0.32
N MET A 104 -0.90 -7.29 0.68
CA MET A 104 -0.60 -5.86 0.57
C MET A 104 0.77 -5.68 -0.07
N THR A 105 0.90 -4.69 -0.93
CA THR A 105 2.17 -4.29 -1.55
C THR A 105 2.65 -2.95 -1.00
N GLU A 106 3.90 -2.63 -1.28
CA GLU A 106 4.55 -1.37 -0.91
C GLU A 106 4.22 -0.21 -1.87
N GLU A 107 3.46 -0.47 -2.92
CA GLU A 107 3.15 0.52 -3.95
C GLU A 107 2.09 1.52 -3.46
N TYR A 108 2.48 2.79 -3.38
CA TYR A 108 1.60 3.90 -3.00
C TYR A 108 1.35 4.91 -4.13
N GLU A 109 2.04 4.77 -5.27
CA GLU A 109 2.00 5.71 -6.40
C GLU A 109 0.93 5.32 -7.44
N LEU A 110 -0.35 5.32 -7.03
CA LEU A 110 -1.48 4.83 -7.84
C LEU A 110 -2.26 5.93 -8.58
N SER A 111 -1.71 7.14 -8.73
CA SER A 111 -2.45 8.27 -9.29
C SER A 111 -2.74 8.11 -10.79
N THR A 112 -3.98 8.32 -11.20
CA THR A 112 -4.43 8.31 -12.60
C THR A 112 -5.17 9.61 -12.94
N TYR A 113 -5.35 9.88 -14.24
CA TYR A 113 -6.11 11.05 -14.70
C TYR A 113 -7.63 10.78 -14.72
N ASP A 114 -8.03 9.55 -15.05
CA ASP A 114 -9.43 9.12 -15.03
C ASP A 114 -9.71 8.18 -13.84
N ARG A 115 -10.90 8.30 -13.27
CA ARG A 115 -11.39 7.47 -12.17
C ARG A 115 -11.59 6.01 -12.60
N HIS A 116 -11.96 5.75 -13.85
CA HIS A 116 -12.26 4.40 -14.32
C HIS A 116 -10.98 3.55 -14.46
N GLU A 117 -9.82 4.20 -14.59
CA GLU A 117 -8.52 3.53 -14.63
C GLU A 117 -8.12 2.94 -13.27
N LEU A 118 -8.70 3.42 -12.16
CA LEU A 118 -8.47 2.89 -10.81
C LEU A 118 -9.23 1.58 -10.55
N ASN A 119 -10.14 1.18 -11.44
CA ASN A 119 -10.81 -0.11 -11.36
C ASN A 119 -9.91 -1.20 -11.93
N TYR A 120 -9.22 -1.91 -11.05
CA TYR A 120 -8.23 -2.90 -11.45
C TYR A 120 -8.88 -4.27 -11.58
N ASN A 121 -8.73 -4.85 -12.76
CA ASN A 121 -9.11 -6.23 -13.05
C ASN A 121 -8.09 -7.22 -12.46
N GLN A 122 -8.47 -8.50 -12.41
CA GLN A 122 -7.63 -9.59 -11.89
C GLN A 122 -6.21 -9.62 -12.48
N ILE A 123 -6.05 -9.30 -13.78
CA ILE A 123 -4.76 -9.29 -14.47
C ILE A 123 -3.90 -8.10 -14.04
N ALA A 124 -4.51 -6.95 -13.75
CA ALA A 124 -3.79 -5.79 -13.24
C ALA A 124 -3.33 -6.02 -11.80
N LEU A 125 -4.18 -6.64 -10.98
CA LEU A 125 -3.87 -6.96 -9.59
C LEU A 125 -2.79 -8.05 -9.46
N SER A 126 -2.72 -8.99 -10.41
CA SER A 126 -1.72 -10.08 -10.40
C SER A 126 -0.31 -9.64 -10.75
N ARG A 127 -0.10 -8.42 -11.24
CA ARG A 127 1.26 -7.91 -11.49
C ARG A 127 1.85 -7.40 -10.16
N LEU A 128 2.98 -7.99 -9.77
CA LEU A 128 3.77 -7.47 -8.66
C LEU A 128 4.53 -6.22 -9.12
N PRO A 129 4.51 -5.13 -8.34
CA PRO A 129 5.30 -3.96 -8.66
C PRO A 129 6.78 -4.23 -8.36
N ILE A 130 7.65 -3.48 -9.02
CA ILE A 130 9.08 -3.50 -8.70
C ILE A 130 9.24 -2.88 -7.30
N SER A 131 9.94 -3.57 -6.40
CA SER A 131 10.22 -3.04 -5.07
C SER A 131 11.06 -1.77 -5.19
N ILE A 132 10.85 -0.80 -4.29
CA ILE A 132 11.61 0.47 -4.27
C ILE A 132 13.13 0.22 -4.17
N MET A 133 13.55 -0.90 -3.56
CA MET A 133 14.95 -1.31 -3.49
C MET A 133 15.56 -1.82 -4.80
N GLY A 134 14.71 -2.21 -5.76
CA GLY A 134 15.12 -2.75 -7.07
C GLY A 134 15.26 -1.69 -8.16
N ASP A 135 14.77 -0.47 -7.91
CA ASP A 135 14.84 0.63 -8.86
C ASP A 135 16.19 1.34 -8.76
N TYR A 136 17.08 1.07 -9.72
CA TYR A 136 18.41 1.71 -9.78
C TYR A 136 18.37 3.23 -9.97
N THR A 137 17.22 3.78 -10.36
CA THR A 137 17.00 5.21 -10.58
C THR A 137 16.73 5.98 -9.29
N ILE A 138 16.55 5.29 -8.15
CA ILE A 138 16.09 5.87 -6.89
C ILE A 138 17.12 5.65 -5.79
N GLN A 139 17.41 6.71 -5.03
CA GLN A 139 18.17 6.58 -3.78
C GLN A 139 17.21 6.25 -2.64
N THR A 140 17.40 5.09 -2.02
CA THR A 140 16.60 4.65 -0.89
C THR A 140 17.17 5.16 0.42
N ILE A 141 16.39 5.97 1.14
CA ILE A 141 16.78 6.48 2.45
C ILE A 141 16.17 5.55 3.51
N ARG A 142 17.03 4.84 4.25
CA ARG A 142 16.66 4.19 5.51
C ARG A 142 16.58 5.26 6.59
N ASN A 143 15.40 5.47 7.18
CA ASN A 143 15.29 6.32 8.36
C ASN A 143 16.21 5.74 9.46
N SER A 144 17.03 6.61 10.05
CA SER A 144 18.05 6.29 11.08
C SER A 144 17.50 5.69 12.38
N SER A 145 16.17 5.56 12.51
CA SER A 145 15.51 4.80 13.57
C SER A 145 15.63 3.29 13.38
N GLU A 146 15.72 2.77 12.16
CA GLU A 146 15.83 1.33 11.89
C GLU A 146 17.27 0.81 11.97
N SER A 147 18.27 1.66 11.76
CA SER A 147 19.68 1.28 11.93
C SER A 147 20.00 0.90 13.37
N LYS A 148 19.35 1.54 14.36
CA LYS A 148 19.54 1.22 15.78
C LYS A 148 18.88 -0.09 16.20
N ILE A 149 17.73 -0.44 15.60
CA ILE A 149 16.98 -1.66 15.95
C ILE A 149 17.69 -2.92 15.43
N ASN A 150 18.39 -2.81 14.29
CA ASN A 150 19.16 -3.93 13.73
C ASN A 150 20.53 -4.12 14.40
N GLU A 151 21.11 -3.08 15.03
CA GLU A 151 22.30 -3.23 15.88
C GLU A 151 21.96 -3.85 17.25
N GLU A 152 20.75 -3.65 17.78
CA GLU A 152 20.31 -4.26 19.06
C GLU A 152 19.87 -5.73 18.95
N LYS A 153 19.73 -6.26 17.72
CA LYS A 153 19.34 -7.66 17.45
C LYS A 153 20.48 -8.56 16.95
N SER A 154 21.69 -8.04 16.79
CA SER A 154 22.90 -8.81 16.43
C SER A 154 23.75 -9.15 17.65
#